data_AF-A0AAN1Q1P2-F1
#
_entry.id   AF-A0AAN1Q1P2-F1
#
_cell.length_a   1.000
_cell.length_b   1.000
_cell.length_c   1.000
_cell.angle_alpha   90.00
_cell.angle_beta   90.00
_cell.angle_gamma   90.00
#
_symmetry.space_group_name_H-M   'P 1'
#
loop_
_entity.id
_entity.type
_entity.pdbx_description
1 polymer ?
#
loop_
_entity_poly.entity_id
_entity_poly.type
_entity_poly.pdbx_seq_one_letter_code
_entity_poly.pdbx_strand_id
1 'polypeptide(L)'
;MDNNKQNLTTDELSTIPLDHNWYQKLAVNFEIIQRYLDKIDADDLKNKFDDMSEQLNVCETNTQAIVNILSNYDVPIQIVNGKVVDTEEGK
;
A
#
# COMPACT_ATOMS: atom_id res chain seq x y z
N MET A 1 29.39 -1.07 -0.30
CA MET A 1 28.64 -1.96 -1.22
C MET A 1 28.63 -1.27 -2.56
N ASP A 2 29.26 -1.89 -3.55
CA ASP A 2 29.40 -1.36 -4.90
C ASP A 2 28.04 -1.32 -5.60
N ASN A 3 27.59 -0.13 -5.99
CA ASN A 3 26.43 0.07 -6.88
C ASN A 3 26.77 -0.26 -8.35
N ASN A 4 27.66 -1.23 -8.57
CA ASN A 4 28.17 -1.57 -9.90
C ASN A 4 27.49 -2.83 -10.45
N LYS A 5 26.24 -2.69 -10.92
CA LYS A 5 25.66 -3.43 -12.05
C LYS A 5 24.18 -3.09 -12.26
N GLN A 6 23.88 -1.82 -12.43
CA GLN A 6 22.85 -1.44 -13.39
C GLN A 6 23.57 -0.83 -14.59
N ASN A 7 24.42 -1.62 -15.26
CA ASN A 7 24.60 -1.39 -16.70
C ASN A 7 23.22 -1.65 -17.27
N LEU A 8 22.49 -0.55 -17.48
CA LEU A 8 21.21 -0.55 -18.15
C LEU A 8 21.33 -1.46 -19.37
N THR A 9 20.32 -2.28 -19.58
CA THR A 9 20.12 -3.19 -20.72
C THR A 9 20.26 -2.50 -22.10
N THR A 10 20.56 -1.20 -22.12
CA THR A 10 20.90 -0.37 -23.27
C THR A 10 22.18 -0.81 -23.99
N ASP A 11 23.20 -1.33 -23.32
CA ASP A 11 24.46 -1.69 -24.01
C ASP A 11 24.25 -2.87 -24.97
N GLU A 12 23.53 -3.91 -24.55
CA GLU A 12 23.22 -5.07 -25.40
C GLU A 12 22.24 -4.71 -26.53
N LEU A 13 21.24 -3.87 -26.24
CA LEU A 13 20.28 -3.37 -27.24
C LEU A 13 20.91 -2.43 -28.27
N SER A 14 21.97 -1.71 -27.91
CA SER A 14 22.69 -0.78 -28.80
C SER A 14 23.45 -1.46 -29.93
N THR A 15 23.75 -2.76 -29.77
CA THR A 15 24.48 -3.56 -30.77
C THR A 15 23.60 -4.09 -31.89
N ILE A 16 22.28 -4.01 -31.73
CA ILE A 16 21.33 -4.53 -32.71
C ILE A 16 20.97 -3.40 -33.68
N PRO A 17 20.97 -3.64 -35.01
CA PRO A 17 20.74 -2.59 -36.00
C PRO A 17 19.45 -1.79 -35.72
N LEU A 18 19.61 -0.46 -35.56
CA LEU A 18 18.52 0.48 -35.22
C LEU A 18 17.49 0.64 -36.35
N ASP A 19 17.82 0.22 -37.56
CA ASP A 19 17.00 0.29 -38.77
C ASP A 19 15.97 -0.85 -38.86
N HIS A 20 16.03 -1.80 -37.93
CA HIS A 20 15.17 -2.96 -37.93
C HIS A 20 13.83 -2.63 -37.24
N ASN A 21 12.72 -2.98 -37.89
CA ASN A 21 11.33 -2.78 -37.43
C ASN A 21 11.06 -3.21 -35.96
N TRP A 22 11.84 -4.16 -35.40
CA TRP A 22 11.66 -4.61 -34.02
C TRP A 22 12.11 -3.55 -32.98
N TYR A 23 13.07 -2.68 -33.30
CA TYR A 23 13.53 -1.61 -32.40
C TYR A 23 12.44 -0.55 -32.16
N GLN A 24 11.76 -0.13 -33.24
CA GLN A 24 10.63 0.81 -33.13
C GLN A 24 9.49 0.23 -32.30
N LYS A 25 9.16 -1.05 -32.49
CA LYS A 25 8.14 -1.74 -31.68
C LYS A 25 8.54 -1.83 -30.21
N LEU A 26 9.82 -2.09 -29.93
CA LEU A 26 10.33 -2.13 -28.56
C LEU A 26 10.28 -0.77 -27.88
N ALA A 27 10.69 0.30 -28.57
CA ALA A 27 10.62 1.67 -28.06
C ALA A 27 9.18 2.10 -27.74
N VAL A 28 8.22 1.81 -28.64
CA VAL A 28 6.79 2.08 -28.39
C VAL A 28 6.26 1.31 -27.18
N ASN A 29 6.67 0.04 -27.00
CA ASN A 29 6.27 -0.73 -25.82
C ASN A 29 6.81 -0.10 -24.52
N PHE A 30 8.06 0.36 -24.52
CA PHE A 30 8.62 1.08 -23.37
C PHE A 30 7.88 2.38 -23.06
N GLU A 31 7.54 3.17 -24.08
CA GLU A 31 6.77 4.41 -23.91
C GLU A 31 5.37 4.13 -23.33
N ILE A 32 4.70 3.06 -23.79
CA ILE A 32 3.41 2.63 -23.23
C ILE A 32 3.57 2.27 -21.75
N ILE A 33 4.56 1.47 -21.40
CA ILE A 33 4.81 1.05 -20.01
C ILE A 33 5.13 2.27 -19.13
N GLN A 34 5.99 3.17 -19.59
CA GLN A 34 6.33 4.40 -18.86
C GLN A 34 5.09 5.26 -18.59
N ARG A 35 4.22 5.48 -19.59
CA ARG A 35 2.96 6.23 -19.39
C ARG A 35 2.02 5.58 -18.37
N TYR A 36 2.06 4.26 -18.21
CA TYR A 36 1.29 3.60 -17.16
C TYR A 36 1.94 3.73 -15.79
N LEU A 37 3.28 3.66 -15.72
CA LEU A 37 4.03 3.86 -14.48
C LEU A 37 3.93 5.31 -13.99
N ASP A 38 3.99 6.30 -14.87
CA ASP A 38 3.88 7.73 -14.53
C ASP A 38 2.49 8.10 -13.97
N LYS A 39 1.45 7.29 -14.27
CA LYS A 39 0.12 7.46 -13.67
C LYS A 39 0.03 6.90 -12.25
N ILE A 40 0.99 6.07 -11.85
CA ILE A 40 1.08 5.52 -10.50
C ILE A 40 1.97 6.46 -9.71
N ASP A 41 1.35 7.44 -9.06
CA ASP A 41 2.04 8.24 -8.05
C ASP A 41 2.16 7.41 -6.77
N ALA A 42 3.31 6.75 -6.63
CA ALA A 42 3.60 5.90 -5.47
C ALA A 42 3.62 6.69 -4.16
N ASP A 43 3.98 7.97 -4.20
CA ASP A 43 4.01 8.83 -3.02
C ASP A 43 2.59 9.23 -2.61
N ASP A 44 1.70 9.58 -3.56
CA ASP A 44 0.28 9.81 -3.27
C ASP A 44 -0.40 8.56 -2.70
N LEU A 45 -0.13 7.39 -3.27
CA LEU A 45 -0.68 6.12 -2.75
C LEU A 45 -0.19 5.83 -1.34
N LYS A 46 1.11 6.07 -1.08
CA LYS A 46 1.69 5.89 0.25
C LYS A 46 1.08 6.86 1.26
N ASN A 47 0.98 8.14 0.91
CA ASN A 47 0.38 9.15 1.79
C ASN A 47 -1.07 8.82 2.15
N LYS A 48 -1.86 8.34 1.17
CA LYS A 48 -3.23 7.87 1.42
C LYS A 48 -3.28 6.65 2.34
N PHE A 49 -2.36 5.71 2.17
CA PHE A 49 -2.25 4.55 3.04
C PHE A 49 -1.89 4.96 4.49
N ASP A 50 -0.94 5.87 4.64
CA ASP A 50 -0.51 6.38 5.94
C ASP A 50 -1.65 7.14 6.65
N ASP A 51 -2.39 8.00 5.94
CA ASP A 51 -3.58 8.70 6.46
C ASP A 51 -4.68 7.73 6.90
N MET A 52 -5.00 6.73 6.08
CA MET A 52 -5.96 5.68 6.46
C MET A 52 -5.50 4.89 7.69
N SER A 53 -4.20 4.59 7.80
CA SER A 53 -3.63 3.88 8.94
C SER A 53 -3.73 4.71 10.22
N GLU A 54 -3.47 6.02 10.15
CA GLU A 54 -3.60 6.92 11.29
C GLU A 54 -5.06 7.01 11.76
N GLN A 55 -6.00 7.18 10.83
CA GLN A 55 -7.43 7.24 11.13
C GLN A 55 -7.96 5.94 11.76
N LEU A 56 -7.51 4.77 11.27
CA LEU A 56 -7.85 3.47 11.85
C LEU A 56 -7.34 3.33 13.29
N ASN A 57 -6.10 3.75 13.55
CA ASN A 57 -5.52 3.70 14.89
C ASN A 57 -6.29 4.60 15.89
N VAL A 58 -6.72 5.79 15.45
CA VAL A 58 -7.61 6.65 16.24
C VAL A 58 -8.95 5.98 16.52
N CYS A 59 -9.56 5.35 15.51
CA CYS A 59 -10.82 4.63 15.65
C CYS A 59 -10.72 3.46 16.65
N GLU A 60 -9.66 2.66 16.56
CA GLU A 60 -9.39 1.54 17.47
C GLU A 60 -9.18 2.04 18.91
N THR A 61 -8.37 3.08 19.09
CA THR A 61 -8.13 3.70 20.41
C THR A 61 -9.43 4.22 21.03
N ASN A 62 -10.25 4.92 20.24
CA ASN A 62 -11.54 5.43 20.70
C ASN A 62 -12.51 4.29 21.04
N THR A 63 -12.53 3.22 20.25
CA THR A 63 -13.37 2.04 20.50
C THR A 63 -12.98 1.38 21.83
N GLN A 64 -11.68 1.19 22.08
CA GLN A 64 -11.20 0.65 23.34
C GLN A 64 -11.56 1.56 24.53
N ALA A 65 -11.42 2.88 24.38
CA ALA A 65 -11.78 3.83 25.42
C ALA A 65 -13.29 3.80 25.74
N ILE A 66 -14.15 3.73 24.73
CA ILE A 66 -15.60 3.62 24.90
C ILE A 66 -15.96 2.31 25.59
N VAL A 67 -15.42 1.18 25.15
CA VAL A 67 -15.65 -0.12 25.78
C VAL A 67 -15.25 -0.08 27.26
N ASN A 68 -14.09 0.48 27.58
CA ASN A 68 -13.65 0.64 28.97
C ASN A 68 -14.59 1.53 29.80
N ILE A 69 -15.11 2.61 29.22
CA ILE A 69 -16.10 3.48 29.89
C ILE A 69 -17.38 2.69 30.17
N LEU A 70 -17.90 1.98 29.17
CA LEU A 70 -19.14 1.21 29.29
C LEU A 70 -19.02 0.07 30.30
N SER A 71 -17.88 -0.61 30.37
CA SER A 71 -17.62 -1.63 31.39
C SER A 71 -17.68 -1.10 32.82
N ASN A 72 -17.42 0.20 33.06
CA ASN A 72 -17.57 0.80 34.40
C ASN A 72 -19.04 1.03 34.79
N TYR A 73 -19.98 0.92 33.85
CA TYR A 73 -21.42 1.02 34.07
C TYR A 73 -22.11 -0.36 33.99
N ASP A 74 -21.36 -1.43 34.26
CA ASP A 74 -21.81 -2.83 34.17
C ASP A 74 -22.44 -3.21 32.82
N VAL A 75 -22.13 -2.47 31.74
CA VAL A 75 -22.59 -2.84 30.40
C VAL A 75 -21.79 -4.05 29.94
N PRO A 76 -22.46 -5.16 29.54
CA PRO A 76 -21.78 -6.39 29.22
C PRO A 76 -21.25 -6.34 27.78
N ILE A 77 -20.07 -5.75 27.62
CA ILE A 77 -19.43 -5.53 26.33
C ILE A 77 -17.92 -5.77 26.42
N GLN A 78 -17.32 -6.31 25.36
CA GLN A 78 -15.87 -6.51 25.27
C GLN A 78 -15.37 -6.41 23.83
N ILE A 79 -14.05 -6.42 23.66
CA ILE A 79 -13.40 -6.51 22.35
C ILE A 79 -12.78 -7.91 22.20
N VAL A 80 -13.18 -8.64 21.16
CA VAL A 80 -12.61 -9.93 20.78
C VAL A 80 -12.14 -9.85 19.34
N ASN A 81 -10.86 -10.12 19.10
CA ASN A 81 -10.24 -10.06 17.75
C ASN A 81 -10.53 -8.73 17.01
N GLY A 82 -10.42 -7.61 17.72
CA GLY A 82 -10.68 -6.28 17.15
C GLY A 82 -12.16 -5.95 16.90
N LYS A 83 -13.09 -6.81 17.32
CA LYS A 83 -14.53 -6.57 17.18
C LYS A 83 -15.18 -6.39 18.54
N VAL A 84 -16.03 -5.37 18.65
CA VAL A 84 -16.91 -5.18 19.80
C VAL A 84 -18.01 -6.23 19.78
N VAL A 85 -18.17 -6.95 20.88
CA VAL A 85 -19.18 -7.99 21.07
C VAL A 85 -19.82 -7.85 22.45
N ASP A 86 -21.08 -8.26 22.55
CA ASP A 86 -21.75 -8.39 23.84
C ASP A 86 -21.08 -9.50 24.66
N THR A 87 -21.03 -9.34 25.98
CA THR A 87 -20.83 -10.43 26.92
C THR A 87 -22.18 -10.86 27.50
N GLU A 88 -22.31 -12.11 27.93
CA GLU A 88 -23.48 -12.50 28.71
C GLU A 88 -23.26 -12.05 30.15
N GLU A 89 -24.20 -11.29 30.74
CA GLU A 89 -24.20 -11.00 32.17
C GLU A 89 -24.44 -12.31 32.95
N GLY A 90 -23.45 -12.72 33.75
CA GLY A 90 -23.64 -13.71 34.80
C GLY A 90 -23.71 -15.18 34.35
N LYS A 91 -22.61 -15.89 34.62
CA LYS A 91 -22.72 -17.14 35.40
C LYS A 91 -22.45 -16.83 36.85
#